data_AF-A0A534SA89-F1
#
_entry.id   AF-A0A534SA89-F1
#
_cell.length_a   1.000
_cell.length_b   1.000
_cell.length_c   1.000
_cell.angle_alpha   90.00
_cell.angle_beta   90.00
_cell.angle_gamma   90.00
#
_symmetry.space_group_name_H-M   'P 1'
#
loop_
_entity.id
_entity.type
_entity.pdbx_description
1 polymer ?
#
loop_
_entity_poly.entity_id
_entity_poly.type
_entity_poly.pdbx_seq_one_letter_code
_entity_poly.pdbx_strand_id
1 'polypeptide(L)'
;AYLAAIHAYNEFLAEEYCAANRERLLAMGVIPSASVAAAVKEMEYCRKAGLKGIALNTFPSGKLYPTPEDDRFWAAALDLNMPVTVHVGLQRTDGPLFKYDREPGEVAFGGDPIRVLTRFGGSSGLNAVQLLLSGVFDRYDSEFLVSGFEL
;
A
#
# COMPACT_ATOMS: atom_id res chain seq x y z
N ALA A 1 -13.76 13.80 -16.29
CA ALA A 1 -14.11 14.26 -14.93
C ALA A 1 -13.13 13.72 -13.88
N TYR A 2 -13.03 12.41 -13.66
CA TYR A 2 -12.19 11.81 -12.59
C TYR A 2 -10.72 12.26 -12.58
N LEU A 3 -9.99 12.10 -13.69
CA LEU A 3 -8.57 12.49 -13.77
C LEU A 3 -8.35 13.98 -13.48
N ALA A 4 -9.23 14.83 -14.00
CA ALA A 4 -9.16 16.27 -13.78
C ALA A 4 -9.40 16.65 -12.32
N ALA A 5 -10.30 15.93 -11.62
CA ALA A 5 -10.54 16.17 -10.20
C ALA A 5 -9.33 15.79 -9.35
N ILE A 6 -8.66 14.67 -9.65
CA ILE A 6 -7.43 14.27 -8.95
C ILE A 6 -6.32 15.28 -9.22
N HIS A 7 -6.16 15.69 -10.48
CA HIS A 7 -5.15 16.66 -10.84
C HIS A 7 -5.36 18.00 -10.12
N ALA A 8 -6.59 18.52 -10.13
CA ALA A 8 -6.95 19.75 -9.42
C ALA A 8 -6.68 19.65 -7.91
N TYR A 9 -6.90 18.47 -7.30
CA TYR A 9 -6.57 18.25 -5.89
C TYR A 9 -5.06 18.30 -5.63
N ASN A 10 -4.26 17.64 -6.48
CA ASN A 10 -2.80 17.66 -6.35
C ASN A 10 -2.21 19.05 -6.59
N GLU A 11 -2.79 19.80 -7.53
CA GLU A 11 -2.45 21.19 -7.82
C GLU A 11 -2.75 22.08 -6.61
N PHE A 12 -3.97 21.99 -6.06
CA PHE A 12 -4.34 22.68 -4.83
C PHE A 12 -3.38 22.37 -3.67
N LEU A 13 -3.01 21.10 -3.48
CA LEU A 13 -2.06 20.71 -2.45
C LEU A 13 -0.69 21.39 -2.64
N ALA A 14 -0.19 21.38 -3.87
CA ALA A 14 1.14 21.90 -4.20
C ALA A 14 1.23 23.42 -4.18
N GLU A 15 0.22 24.08 -4.72
CA GLU A 15 0.22 25.52 -5.01
C GLU A 15 -0.36 26.33 -3.86
N GLU A 16 -1.43 25.85 -3.24
CA GLU A 16 -2.16 26.61 -2.20
C GLU A 16 -1.91 26.07 -0.80
N TYR A 17 -2.19 24.79 -0.55
CA TYR A 17 -2.15 24.24 0.81
C TYR A 17 -0.74 24.24 1.40
N CYS A 18 0.23 23.65 0.69
CA CYS A 18 1.62 23.61 1.14
C CYS A 18 2.31 24.98 1.11
N ALA A 19 1.78 25.97 0.37
CA ALA A 19 2.36 27.30 0.35
C ALA A 19 2.32 28.00 1.72
N ALA A 20 1.39 27.60 2.60
CA ALA A 20 1.34 28.11 3.97
C ALA A 20 2.63 27.81 4.77
N ASN A 21 3.26 26.65 4.57
CA ASN A 21 4.55 26.31 5.15
C ASN A 21 5.17 25.06 4.49
N ARG A 22 6.03 25.25 3.47
CA ARG A 22 6.62 24.15 2.67
C ARG A 22 7.65 23.31 3.43
N GLU A 23 8.16 23.80 4.56
CA GLU A 23 9.13 23.06 5.38
C GLU A 23 8.44 22.06 6.31
N ARG A 24 7.23 22.39 6.78
CA ARG A 24 6.47 21.56 7.73
C ARG A 24 5.35 20.76 7.07
N LEU A 25 4.81 21.21 5.94
CA LEU A 25 3.71 20.56 5.23
C LEU A 25 4.25 19.73 4.06
N LEU A 26 4.37 18.42 4.29
CA LEU A 26 4.85 17.46 3.29
C LEU A 26 3.67 16.78 2.61
N ALA A 27 3.13 17.41 1.56
CA ALA A 27 1.99 16.84 0.83
C ALA A 27 2.37 15.56 0.06
N MET A 28 1.41 14.64 0.04
CA MET A 28 1.44 13.40 -0.72
C MET A 28 0.42 13.49 -1.84
N GLY A 29 0.85 13.25 -3.08
CA GLY A 29 -0.03 13.31 -4.24
C GLY A 29 -0.97 12.11 -4.30
N VAL A 30 -2.22 12.34 -4.67
CA VAL A 30 -3.18 11.26 -4.91
C VAL A 30 -3.02 10.78 -6.34
N ILE A 31 -2.89 9.47 -6.53
CA ILE A 31 -2.71 8.87 -7.84
C ILE A 31 -4.04 8.31 -8.38
N PRO A 32 -4.38 8.59 -9.65
CA PRO A 32 -5.57 8.05 -10.27
C PRO A 32 -5.43 6.56 -10.56
N SER A 33 -6.54 5.84 -10.44
CA SER A 33 -6.60 4.41 -10.73
C SER A 33 -7.28 4.08 -12.06
N ALA A 34 -7.21 4.99 -13.02
CA ALA A 34 -7.86 4.81 -14.32
C ALA A 34 -7.03 3.94 -15.28
N SER A 35 -5.71 4.09 -15.23
CA SER A 35 -4.75 3.29 -15.99
C SER A 35 -3.33 3.56 -15.47
N VAL A 36 -2.42 2.62 -15.73
CA VAL A 36 -0.99 2.78 -15.39
C VAL A 36 -0.40 4.03 -16.04
N ALA A 37 -0.77 4.32 -17.30
CA ALA A 37 -0.28 5.50 -18.00
C ALA A 37 -0.75 6.82 -17.34
N ALA A 38 -2.02 6.88 -16.90
CA ALA A 38 -2.53 8.04 -16.19
C ALA A 38 -1.89 8.19 -14.80
N ALA A 39 -1.67 7.07 -14.12
CA ALA A 39 -1.00 7.04 -12.82
C ALA A 39 0.44 7.56 -12.90
N VAL A 40 1.21 7.10 -13.89
CA VAL A 40 2.59 7.58 -14.12
C VAL A 40 2.62 9.06 -14.48
N LYS A 41 1.75 9.50 -15.39
CA LYS A 41 1.66 10.93 -15.76
C LYS A 41 1.38 11.84 -14.57
N GLU A 42 0.47 11.41 -13.68
CA GLU A 42 0.17 12.19 -12.49
C GLU A 42 1.33 12.19 -11.48
N MET A 43 2.03 11.05 -11.34
CA MET A 43 3.22 10.97 -10.50
C MET A 43 4.36 11.89 -10.99
N GLU A 44 4.57 11.97 -12.31
CA GLU A 44 5.51 12.92 -12.91
C GLU A 44 5.15 14.37 -12.57
N TYR A 45 3.86 14.71 -12.64
CA TYR A 45 3.37 16.01 -12.18
C TYR A 45 3.66 16.22 -10.69
N CYS A 46 3.31 15.27 -9.81
CA CYS A 46 3.54 15.39 -8.38
C CYS A 46 5.02 15.65 -8.05
N ARG A 47 5.92 14.94 -8.75
CA ARG A 47 7.36 15.13 -8.60
C ARG A 47 7.81 16.52 -9.04
N LYS A 48 7.28 17.01 -10.16
CA LYS A 48 7.57 18.36 -10.69
C LYS A 48 7.03 19.46 -9.78
N ALA A 49 5.84 19.27 -9.22
CA ALA A 49 5.17 20.20 -8.31
C ALA A 49 5.78 20.21 -6.89
N GLY A 50 6.72 19.31 -6.60
CA GLY A 50 7.49 19.29 -5.35
C GLY A 50 6.82 18.54 -4.19
N LEU A 51 5.77 17.75 -4.46
CA LEU A 51 5.19 16.84 -3.46
C LEU A 51 6.24 15.77 -3.06
N LYS A 52 6.10 15.27 -1.83
CA LYS A 52 7.14 14.43 -1.20
C LYS A 52 6.95 12.93 -1.40
N GLY A 53 5.83 12.54 -1.97
CA GLY A 53 5.50 11.18 -2.29
C GLY A 53 4.08 11.10 -2.82
N ILE A 54 3.59 9.88 -2.95
CA ILE A 54 2.28 9.58 -3.51
C ILE A 54 1.51 8.58 -2.67
N ALA A 55 0.19 8.66 -2.73
CA ALA A 55 -0.74 7.78 -2.05
C ALA A 55 -1.59 7.01 -3.07
N LEU A 56 -1.59 5.68 -2.93
CA LEU A 56 -2.42 4.79 -3.72
C LEU A 56 -3.71 4.46 -2.97
N ASN A 57 -4.80 4.46 -3.73
CA ASN A 57 -6.11 4.01 -3.28
C ASN A 57 -6.48 2.64 -3.86
N THR A 58 -5.87 2.22 -4.97
CA THR A 58 -5.94 0.85 -5.53
C THR A 58 -4.66 0.60 -6.34
N PHE A 59 -4.51 -0.58 -6.95
CA PHE A 59 -3.36 -0.84 -7.82
C PHE A 59 -3.37 0.10 -9.04
N PRO A 60 -2.19 0.49 -9.56
CA PRO A 60 -2.07 1.46 -10.68
C PRO A 60 -2.89 1.10 -11.93
N SER A 61 -3.06 -0.19 -12.21
CA SER A 61 -3.89 -0.75 -13.28
C SER A 61 -5.40 -0.61 -13.04
N GLY A 62 -5.80 -0.16 -11.86
CA GLY A 62 -7.20 -0.05 -11.42
C GLY A 62 -7.82 -1.37 -10.97
N LYS A 63 -7.06 -2.48 -11.01
CA LYS A 63 -7.53 -3.81 -10.59
C LYS A 63 -7.44 -3.96 -9.07
N LEU A 64 -8.16 -4.95 -8.53
CA LEU A 64 -8.16 -5.28 -7.10
C LEU A 64 -6.96 -6.11 -6.65
N TYR A 65 -6.14 -6.55 -7.60
CA TYR A 65 -4.97 -7.39 -7.42
C TYR A 65 -3.82 -6.86 -8.29
N PRO A 66 -2.56 -7.12 -7.91
CA PRO A 66 -1.41 -6.67 -8.70
C PRO A 66 -1.32 -7.42 -10.03
N THR A 67 -0.87 -6.74 -11.07
CA THR A 67 -0.63 -7.32 -12.39
C THR A 67 0.72 -6.88 -12.96
N PRO A 68 1.30 -7.62 -13.93
CA PRO A 68 2.56 -7.22 -14.56
C PRO A 68 2.53 -5.83 -15.23
N GLU A 69 1.33 -5.31 -15.56
CA GLU A 69 1.19 -3.95 -16.09
C GLU A 69 1.62 -2.90 -15.07
N ASP A 70 1.42 -3.17 -13.77
CA ASP A 70 1.76 -2.28 -12.66
C ASP A 70 3.27 -2.08 -12.51
N ASP A 71 4.10 -2.98 -13.05
CA ASP A 71 5.57 -2.89 -12.99
C ASP A 71 6.10 -1.59 -13.61
N ARG A 72 5.42 -1.08 -14.64
CA ARG A 72 5.77 0.22 -15.25
C ARG A 72 5.58 1.38 -14.28
N PHE A 73 4.58 1.30 -13.41
CA PHE A 73 4.37 2.31 -12.37
C PHE A 73 5.44 2.20 -11.29
N TRP A 74 5.76 0.99 -10.83
CA TRP A 74 6.80 0.78 -9.81
C TRP A 74 8.17 1.23 -10.30
N ALA A 75 8.52 0.91 -11.54
CA ALA A 75 9.75 1.40 -12.17
C ALA A 75 9.81 2.94 -12.21
N ALA A 76 8.73 3.58 -12.68
CA ALA A 76 8.66 5.04 -12.72
C ALA A 76 8.73 5.69 -11.31
N ALA A 77 8.14 5.06 -10.29
CA ALA A 77 8.23 5.54 -8.92
C ALA A 77 9.66 5.51 -8.39
N LEU A 78 10.42 4.45 -8.71
CA LEU A 78 11.84 4.34 -8.40
C LEU A 78 12.65 5.40 -9.14
N ASP A 79 12.47 5.53 -10.46
CA ASP A 79 13.20 6.49 -11.30
C ASP A 79 13.00 7.95 -10.84
N LEU A 80 11.76 8.28 -10.45
CA LEU A 80 11.41 9.62 -9.96
C LEU A 80 11.78 9.86 -8.49
N ASN A 81 12.23 8.82 -7.78
CA ASN A 81 12.41 8.80 -6.32
C ASN A 81 11.15 9.27 -5.58
N MET A 82 9.99 8.70 -5.94
CA MET A 82 8.69 9.04 -5.37
C MET A 82 8.24 7.93 -4.40
N PRO A 83 8.31 8.14 -3.08
CA PRO A 83 7.82 7.19 -2.09
C PRO A 83 6.33 6.89 -2.29
N VAL A 84 5.98 5.60 -2.31
CA VAL A 84 4.61 5.14 -2.43
C VAL A 84 4.05 4.78 -1.06
N THR A 85 2.87 5.29 -0.76
CA THR A 85 2.15 5.02 0.50
C THR A 85 0.75 4.47 0.22
N VAL A 86 0.23 3.70 1.17
CA VAL A 86 -1.14 3.19 1.17
C VAL A 86 -1.78 3.60 2.49
N HIS A 87 -2.86 4.37 2.43
CA HIS A 87 -3.54 4.84 3.63
C HIS A 87 -4.52 3.77 4.14
N VAL A 88 -4.15 3.06 5.21
CA VAL A 88 -4.88 1.94 5.85
C VAL A 88 -4.97 0.69 4.97
N GLY A 89 -5.39 0.82 3.73
CA GLY A 89 -5.49 -0.27 2.77
C GLY A 89 -5.90 0.25 1.40
N LEU A 90 -5.80 -0.62 0.41
CA LEU A 90 -6.36 -0.34 -0.92
C LEU A 90 -7.87 -0.59 -0.89
N GLN A 91 -8.61 0.19 -1.68
CA GLN A 91 -10.01 -0.05 -1.96
C GLN A 91 -10.21 -1.47 -2.45
N ARG A 92 -11.16 -2.15 -1.82
CA ARG A 92 -11.60 -3.48 -2.16
C ARG A 92 -13.08 -3.41 -2.46
N THR A 93 -13.48 -3.77 -3.68
CA THR A 93 -14.85 -4.19 -3.99
C THR A 93 -14.91 -5.71 -4.03
N ASP A 94 -16.10 -6.30 -4.15
CA ASP A 94 -16.25 -7.74 -4.29
C ASP A 94 -15.53 -8.23 -5.57
N GLY A 95 -14.47 -9.01 -5.41
CA GLY A 95 -13.65 -9.53 -6.50
C GLY A 95 -12.45 -10.34 -6.02
N PRO A 96 -11.68 -10.93 -6.94
CA PRO A 96 -10.54 -11.78 -6.60
C PRO A 96 -9.42 -10.95 -5.93
N LEU A 97 -8.83 -11.49 -4.86
CA LEU A 97 -7.70 -10.84 -4.17
C LEU A 97 -6.39 -10.99 -4.92
N PHE A 98 -6.30 -12.02 -5.76
CA PHE A 98 -5.14 -12.33 -6.56
C PHE A 98 -5.55 -13.19 -7.75
N LYS A 99 -4.77 -13.12 -8.83
CA LYS A 99 -4.93 -14.01 -9.97
C LYS A 99 -3.83 -15.07 -9.88
N TYR A 100 -4.23 -16.30 -9.61
CA TYR A 100 -3.31 -17.43 -9.56
C TYR A 100 -3.11 -18.02 -10.96
N ASP A 101 -1.89 -18.48 -11.27
CA ASP A 101 -1.62 -19.18 -12.53
C ASP A 101 -2.33 -20.54 -12.61
N ARG A 102 -2.58 -21.14 -11.45
CA ARG A 102 -3.37 -22.34 -11.27
C ARG A 102 -4.38 -22.06 -10.17
N GLU A 103 -5.65 -22.37 -10.41
CA GLU A 103 -6.67 -22.25 -9.37
C GLU A 103 -6.22 -23.04 -8.14
N PRO A 104 -6.17 -22.39 -6.96
CA PRO A 104 -5.84 -23.09 -5.75
C PRO A 104 -6.88 -24.21 -5.57
N GLY A 105 -6.40 -25.42 -5.33
CA GLY A 105 -7.27 -26.53 -4.97
C GLY A 105 -8.02 -26.25 -3.66
N GLU A 106 -8.64 -27.28 -3.10
CA GLU A 106 -9.31 -27.14 -1.82
C GLU A 106 -8.32 -26.70 -0.73
N VAL A 107 -8.45 -25.47 -0.24
CA VAL A 107 -7.63 -24.94 0.84
C VAL A 107 -8.31 -25.15 2.19
N ALA A 108 -7.49 -25.42 3.21
CA ALA A 108 -7.95 -25.54 4.59
C ALA A 108 -8.81 -24.32 4.99
N PHE A 109 -9.90 -24.58 5.73
CA PHE A 109 -10.89 -23.60 6.18
C PHE A 109 -11.78 -22.98 5.12
N GLY A 110 -11.65 -23.38 3.84
CA GLY A 110 -12.47 -22.92 2.73
C GLY A 110 -12.28 -21.43 2.41
N GLY A 111 -11.92 -21.11 1.17
CA GLY A 111 -11.84 -19.72 0.70
C GLY A 111 -10.62 -19.44 -0.16
N ASP A 112 -10.32 -18.17 -0.37
CA ASP A 112 -9.13 -17.75 -1.11
C ASP A 112 -7.85 -17.90 -0.22
N PRO A 113 -6.75 -18.47 -0.73
CA PRO A 113 -5.50 -18.66 0.05
C PRO A 113 -4.99 -17.41 0.75
N ILE A 114 -5.05 -16.24 0.11
CA ILE A 114 -4.63 -14.97 0.71
C ILE A 114 -5.57 -14.58 1.85
N ARG A 115 -6.87 -14.83 1.73
CA ARG A 115 -7.81 -14.64 2.86
C ARG A 115 -7.49 -15.53 4.04
N VAL A 116 -7.20 -16.80 3.80
CA VAL A 116 -6.86 -17.76 4.87
C VAL A 116 -5.58 -17.31 5.58
N LEU A 117 -4.53 -16.99 4.82
CA LEU A 117 -3.27 -16.51 5.38
C LEU A 117 -3.44 -15.23 6.21
N THR A 118 -4.16 -14.24 5.66
CA THR A 118 -4.36 -12.96 6.35
C THR A 118 -5.27 -13.07 7.56
N ARG A 119 -6.26 -13.99 7.55
CA ARG A 119 -7.14 -14.27 8.69
C ARG A 119 -6.37 -14.76 9.92
N PHE A 120 -5.42 -15.69 9.73
CA PHE A 120 -4.64 -16.25 10.84
C PHE A 120 -3.36 -15.45 11.15
N GLY A 121 -2.83 -14.71 10.16
CA GLY A 121 -1.69 -13.82 10.35
C GLY A 121 -1.99 -12.59 11.21
N GLY A 122 -3.21 -12.03 11.11
CA GLY A 122 -3.58 -10.81 11.85
C GLY A 122 -3.54 -10.99 13.37
N SER A 123 -4.12 -12.08 13.88
CA SER A 123 -4.09 -12.40 15.33
C SER A 123 -2.67 -12.72 15.82
N SER A 124 -1.86 -13.36 14.97
CA SER A 124 -0.46 -13.68 15.30
C SER A 124 0.37 -12.40 15.47
N GLY A 125 0.18 -11.41 14.59
CA GLY A 125 0.83 -10.10 14.70
C GLY A 125 0.38 -9.33 15.94
N LEU A 126 -0.92 -9.35 16.26
CA LEU A 126 -1.45 -8.69 17.47
C LEU A 126 -0.83 -9.28 18.75
N ASN A 127 -0.74 -10.61 18.85
CA ASN A 127 -0.13 -11.26 20.01
C ASN A 127 1.35 -10.90 20.14
N ALA A 128 2.09 -10.80 19.03
CA ALA A 128 3.49 -10.37 19.05
C ALA A 128 3.64 -8.93 19.56
N VAL A 129 2.77 -8.01 19.12
CA VAL A 129 2.75 -6.63 19.65
C VAL A 129 2.36 -6.60 21.13
N GLN A 130 1.41 -7.42 21.57
CA GLN A 130 1.06 -7.52 22.99
C GLN A 130 2.22 -8.02 23.84
N LEU A 131 2.95 -9.06 23.40
CA LEU A 131 4.12 -9.57 24.11
C LEU A 131 5.20 -8.49 24.21
N LEU A 132 5.46 -7.77 23.11
CA LEU A 132 6.39 -6.65 23.06
C LEU A 132 5.99 -5.55 24.04
N LEU A 133 4.76 -5.01 23.94
CA LEU A 133 4.30 -3.89 24.77
C LEU A 133 4.05 -4.27 26.23
N SER A 134 3.81 -5.55 26.52
CA SER A 134 3.72 -6.05 27.90
C SER A 134 5.08 -6.07 28.59
N GLY A 135 6.19 -5.78 27.89
CA GLY A 135 7.55 -5.83 28.43
C GLY A 135 8.01 -7.25 28.75
N VAL A 136 7.46 -8.28 28.10
CA VAL A 136 7.84 -9.68 28.39
C VAL A 136 9.31 -9.91 28.06
N PHE A 137 9.80 -9.29 26.99
CA PHE A 137 11.18 -9.36 26.52
C PHE A 137 12.13 -8.45 27.31
N ASP A 138 11.60 -7.50 28.09
CA ASP A 138 12.40 -6.71 29.06
C ASP A 138 12.56 -7.46 30.39
N ARG A 139 11.57 -8.30 30.75
CA ARG A 139 11.61 -9.12 31.98
C ARG A 139 12.41 -10.40 31.84
N TYR A 140 12.39 -11.00 30.66
CA TYR A 140 13.08 -12.25 30.36
C TYR A 140 14.01 -12.01 29.19
N ASP A 141 15.31 -12.24 29.42
CA ASP A 141 16.35 -12.02 28.43
C ASP A 141 16.08 -12.74 27.10
N SER A 142 16.66 -12.23 26.02
CA SER A 142 16.38 -12.56 24.61
C SER A 142 16.50 -14.04 24.17
N GLU A 143 16.84 -14.97 25.06
CA GLU A 143 16.89 -16.42 24.79
C GLU A 143 15.50 -17.12 24.82
N PHE A 144 14.42 -16.43 25.21
CA PHE A 144 13.11 -17.08 25.37
C PHE A 144 12.34 -17.35 24.05
N LEU A 145 12.90 -16.98 22.89
CA LEU A 145 12.16 -16.89 21.63
C LEU A 145 12.53 -17.96 20.58
N VAL A 146 12.81 -19.22 20.98
CA VAL A 146 12.73 -20.36 20.04
C VAL A 146 12.27 -21.63 20.78
N SER A 147 10.95 -21.83 20.89
CA SER A 147 10.38 -23.14 21.20
C SER A 147 8.90 -23.13 20.83
N GLY A 148 8.58 -23.45 19.58
CA GLY A 148 7.18 -23.60 19.18
C GLY A 148 6.90 -23.55 17.68
N PHE A 149 7.70 -24.22 16.86
CA PHE A 149 7.28 -24.70 15.54
C PHE A 149 7.94 -26.07 15.34
N GLU A 150 7.32 -27.11 15.92
CA GLU A 150 7.50 -28.47 15.43
C GLU A 150 6.16 -28.92 14.82
N LEU A 151 6.24 -29.11 13.49
CA LEU A 151 5.34 -29.80 12.54
C LEU A 151 3.88 -29.34 12.43
#